data_AF-A0A7C9CX77-F1
#
_entry.id   AF-A0A7C9CX77-F1
#
_cell.length_a   1.000
_cell.length_b   1.000
_cell.length_c   1.000
_cell.angle_alpha   90.00
_cell.angle_beta   90.00
_cell.angle_gamma   90.00
#
_symmetry.space_group_name_H-M   'P 1'
#
loop_
_entity.id
_entity.type
_entity.pdbx_description
1 polymer ?
#
loop_
_entity_poly.entity_id
_entity_poly.type
_entity_poly.pdbx_seq_one_letter_code
_entity_poly.pdbx_strand_id
1 'polypeptide(L)'
;MGWVFPISDTEEPGAEPDTLNGTKSIRELYELELASANYSGKYTVPVLWDKKLKTIVNNESSEILRMLNSQFNDIATNPDLELYPQHLQTQIDEVNEWVYDKINYGVYRCGFAKKQEPYDEAVEKLCGALDKCEEILTKQRFICGGALTEADIRLFVTLIRFDEVRS
;
A
#
# COMPACT_ATOMS: atom_id res chain seq x y z
N MET A 1 4.95 -10.51 -17.98
CA MET A 1 3.80 -9.67 -18.37
C MET A 1 3.29 -8.81 -17.22
N GLY A 2 3.60 -9.10 -15.94
CA GLY A 2 3.23 -8.21 -14.84
C GLY A 2 1.72 -8.16 -14.65
N TRP A 3 1.21 -7.06 -14.10
CA TRP A 3 -0.23 -6.79 -13.98
C TRP A 3 -0.86 -6.51 -15.34
N VAL A 4 -1.96 -7.20 -15.66
CA VAL A 4 -2.67 -7.14 -16.94
C VAL A 4 -4.09 -6.62 -16.76
N PHE A 5 -4.61 -5.95 -17.78
CA PHE A 5 -6.03 -5.61 -17.87
C PHE A 5 -6.75 -6.72 -18.64
N PRO A 6 -7.94 -7.17 -18.18
CA PRO A 6 -8.74 -8.13 -18.93
C PRO A 6 -9.24 -7.52 -20.24
N ILE A 7 -9.53 -8.37 -21.22
CA ILE A 7 -10.08 -7.98 -22.52
C ILE A 7 -11.54 -7.51 -22.37
N SER A 8 -12.30 -8.13 -21.47
CA SER A 8 -13.67 -7.76 -21.11
C SER A 8 -13.91 -7.86 -19.61
N ASP A 9 -14.96 -7.18 -19.14
CA ASP A 9 -15.45 -7.20 -17.75
C ASP A 9 -15.96 -8.58 -17.28
N THR A 10 -16.05 -9.55 -18.19
CA THR A 10 -16.47 -10.92 -17.91
C THR A 10 -15.33 -11.92 -17.78
N GLU A 11 -14.08 -11.52 -18.10
CA GLU A 11 -12.94 -12.44 -18.12
C GLU A 11 -12.51 -12.85 -16.70
N GLU A 12 -12.41 -11.88 -15.79
CA GLU A 12 -12.03 -12.09 -14.39
C GLU A 12 -12.96 -11.24 -13.48
N PRO A 13 -13.76 -11.87 -12.61
CA PRO A 13 -14.70 -11.15 -11.75
C PRO A 13 -14.00 -10.07 -10.89
N GLY A 14 -14.47 -8.82 -11.01
CA GLY A 14 -13.93 -7.68 -10.27
C GLY A 14 -12.69 -7.03 -10.90
N ALA A 15 -12.18 -7.55 -12.02
CA ALA A 15 -11.20 -6.86 -12.85
C ALA A 15 -11.90 -6.11 -14.00
N GLU A 16 -11.38 -4.94 -14.37
CA GLU A 16 -11.94 -4.10 -15.42
C GLU A 16 -10.90 -3.83 -16.52
N PRO A 17 -11.29 -3.77 -17.81
CA PRO A 17 -10.42 -3.30 -18.88
C PRO A 17 -9.95 -1.86 -18.64
N ASP A 18 -8.79 -1.49 -19.19
CA ASP A 18 -8.37 -0.09 -19.22
C ASP A 18 -9.20 0.70 -20.24
N THR A 19 -10.30 1.28 -19.77
CA THR A 19 -11.22 2.09 -20.58
C THR A 19 -10.68 3.50 -20.87
N LEU A 20 -9.58 3.92 -20.25
CA LEU A 20 -9.03 5.26 -20.40
C LEU A 20 -7.94 5.33 -21.47
N ASN A 21 -6.94 4.45 -21.40
CA ASN A 21 -5.80 4.48 -22.30
C ASN A 21 -5.79 3.30 -23.29
N GLY A 22 -6.63 2.29 -23.08
CA GLY A 22 -6.71 1.10 -23.94
C GLY A 22 -5.49 0.19 -23.84
N THR A 23 -4.73 0.27 -22.73
CA THR A 23 -3.56 -0.58 -22.50
C THR A 23 -3.95 -1.97 -22.04
N LYS A 24 -3.11 -2.96 -22.34
CA LYS A 24 -3.31 -4.37 -21.94
C LYS A 24 -2.58 -4.72 -20.65
N SER A 25 -1.70 -3.84 -20.17
CA SER A 25 -0.96 -4.07 -18.93
C SER A 25 -0.52 -2.77 -18.26
N ILE A 26 -0.24 -2.83 -16.96
CA ILE A 26 0.38 -1.73 -16.22
C ILE A 26 1.73 -1.37 -16.83
N ARG A 27 2.47 -2.36 -17.34
CA ARG A 27 3.72 -2.10 -18.06
C ARG A 27 3.49 -1.21 -19.28
N GLU A 28 2.49 -1.52 -20.10
CA GLU A 28 2.12 -0.69 -21.25
C GLU A 28 1.70 0.72 -20.82
N LEU A 29 0.99 0.86 -19.69
CA LEU A 29 0.63 2.17 -19.13
C LEU A 29 1.86 3.02 -18.76
N TYR A 30 2.86 2.42 -18.11
CA TYR A 30 4.14 3.08 -17.92
C TYR A 30 4.77 3.39 -19.29
N GLU A 31 4.86 2.42 -20.20
CA GLU A 31 5.48 2.61 -21.52
C GLU A 31 4.82 3.72 -22.37
N LEU A 32 3.53 4.01 -22.18
CA LEU A 32 2.83 5.14 -22.81
C LEU A 32 3.41 6.50 -22.38
N GLU A 33 3.71 6.68 -21.09
CA GLU A 33 4.43 7.86 -20.61
C GLU A 33 5.88 7.88 -21.13
N LEU A 34 6.50 6.69 -21.17
CA LEU A 34 7.92 6.48 -21.48
C LEU A 34 8.29 6.56 -22.95
N ALA A 35 7.33 6.85 -23.84
CA ALA A 35 7.65 7.37 -25.17
C ALA A 35 8.54 8.64 -25.11
N SER A 36 8.72 9.24 -23.92
CA SER A 36 9.64 10.35 -23.64
C SER A 36 10.84 10.06 -22.72
N ALA A 37 10.98 8.88 -22.08
CA ALA A 37 12.11 8.62 -21.16
C ALA A 37 12.44 7.12 -20.95
N ASN A 38 13.73 6.77 -20.88
CA ASN A 38 14.24 5.41 -20.61
C ASN A 38 14.04 4.98 -19.14
N TYR A 39 12.82 4.64 -18.73
CA TYR A 39 12.59 4.10 -17.38
C TYR A 39 13.06 2.64 -17.27
N SER A 40 13.78 2.36 -16.19
CA SER A 40 14.38 1.06 -15.88
C SER A 40 13.88 0.46 -14.56
N GLY A 41 12.83 1.04 -13.97
CA GLY A 41 12.25 0.60 -12.70
C GLY A 41 11.26 -0.57 -12.84
N LYS A 42 10.63 -0.93 -11.72
CA LYS A 42 9.58 -1.97 -11.68
C LYS A 42 8.22 -1.36 -12.01
N TYR A 43 7.46 -2.03 -12.86
CA TYR A 43 6.06 -1.69 -13.14
C TYR A 43 5.17 -2.15 -11.98
N THR A 44 4.85 -1.23 -11.05
CA THR A 44 4.13 -1.52 -9.81
C THR A 44 2.71 -0.94 -9.81
N VAL A 45 1.90 -1.42 -8.88
CA VAL A 45 0.63 -0.81 -8.48
C VAL A 45 0.75 -0.37 -7.01
N PRO A 46 0.01 0.64 -6.54
CA PRO A 46 -0.97 1.46 -7.28
C PRO A 46 -0.32 2.49 -8.24
N VAL A 47 -1.11 3.03 -9.17
CA VAL A 47 -0.72 4.11 -10.08
C VAL A 47 -1.77 5.22 -9.99
N LEU A 48 -1.35 6.42 -9.59
CA LEU A 48 -2.16 7.64 -9.69
C LEU A 48 -1.89 8.30 -11.04
N TRP A 49 -2.88 8.35 -11.92
CA TRP A 49 -2.74 8.78 -13.31
C TRP A 49 -3.45 10.11 -13.59
N ASP A 50 -2.77 11.05 -14.25
CA ASP A 50 -3.38 12.27 -14.74
C ASP A 50 -4.00 12.05 -16.12
N LYS A 51 -5.34 12.10 -16.19
CA LYS A 51 -6.10 11.94 -17.43
C LYS A 51 -5.90 13.10 -18.42
N LYS A 52 -5.52 14.29 -17.96
CA LYS A 52 -5.33 15.49 -18.79
C LYS A 52 -3.94 15.50 -19.44
N LEU A 53 -2.90 15.31 -18.62
CA LEU A 53 -1.52 15.30 -19.09
C LEU A 53 -1.05 13.93 -19.60
N LYS A 54 -1.83 12.87 -19.34
CA LYS A 54 -1.53 11.49 -19.73
C LYS A 54 -0.17 11.02 -19.21
N THR A 55 0.03 11.16 -17.90
CA THR A 55 1.28 10.82 -17.20
C THR A 55 0.98 10.29 -15.80
N ILE A 56 1.91 9.52 -15.23
CA ILE A 56 1.83 9.07 -13.85
C ILE A 56 2.15 10.26 -12.93
N VAL A 57 1.21 10.59 -12.04
CA VAL A 57 1.41 11.60 -10.99
C VAL A 57 2.27 11.01 -9.88
N ASN A 58 1.96 9.79 -9.44
CA ASN A 58 2.65 9.12 -8.34
C ASN A 58 2.37 7.60 -8.38
N ASN A 59 3.33 6.79 -7.94
CA ASN A 59 3.18 5.33 -7.79
C ASN A 59 3.65 4.81 -6.42
N GLU A 60 3.88 5.71 -5.46
CA GLU A 60 4.22 5.41 -4.07
C GLU A 60 2.96 5.51 -3.21
N SER A 61 2.47 4.35 -2.76
CA SER A 61 1.21 4.24 -2.03
C SER A 61 1.12 5.11 -0.77
N SER A 62 2.23 5.28 -0.05
CA SER A 62 2.27 6.08 1.18
C SER A 62 2.10 7.58 0.91
N GLU A 63 2.67 8.08 -0.19
CA GLU A 63 2.49 9.46 -0.64
C GLU A 63 1.08 9.68 -1.20
N ILE A 64 0.58 8.73 -2.02
CA ILE A 64 -0.79 8.79 -2.56
C ILE A 64 -1.82 8.88 -1.44
N LEU A 65 -1.65 8.10 -0.36
CA LEU A 65 -2.53 8.16 0.81
C LEU A 65 -2.59 9.57 1.42
N ARG A 66 -1.44 10.22 1.60
CA ARG A 66 -1.36 11.58 2.15
C ARG A 66 -1.91 12.64 1.20
N MET A 67 -1.71 12.46 -0.11
CA MET A 67 -2.34 13.31 -1.12
C MET A 67 -3.87 13.22 -1.04
N LEU A 68 -4.42 12.00 -1.00
CA LEU A 68 -5.86 11.77 -0.92
C LEU A 68 -6.45 12.28 0.39
N ASN A 69 -5.71 12.24 1.50
CA ASN A 69 -6.20 12.69 2.79
C ASN A 69 -6.42 14.22 2.86
N SER A 70 -5.64 15.02 2.12
CA SER A 70 -5.62 16.48 2.30
C SER A 70 -5.92 17.31 1.05
N GLN A 71 -5.51 16.86 -0.13
CA GLN A 71 -5.51 17.69 -1.35
C GLN A 71 -6.91 17.94 -1.94
N PHE A 72 -7.93 17.24 -1.43
CA PHE A 72 -9.32 17.32 -1.93
C PHE A 72 -10.32 17.79 -0.87
N ASN A 73 -9.84 18.31 0.28
CA ASN A 73 -10.73 18.70 1.39
C ASN A 73 -11.79 19.73 0.98
N ASP A 74 -11.47 20.66 0.07
CA ASP A 74 -12.42 21.67 -0.42
C ASP A 74 -13.67 21.09 -1.11
N ILE A 75 -13.62 19.83 -1.55
CA ILE A 75 -14.72 19.14 -2.24
C ILE A 75 -15.12 17.81 -1.56
N ALA A 76 -14.51 17.47 -0.43
CA ALA A 76 -14.75 16.21 0.25
C ALA A 76 -16.04 16.25 1.07
N THR A 77 -16.73 15.11 1.17
CA THR A 77 -17.89 14.95 2.06
C THR A 77 -17.49 15.02 3.55
N ASN A 78 -16.27 14.57 3.87
CA ASN A 78 -15.73 14.55 5.24
C ASN A 78 -14.38 15.31 5.27
N PRO A 79 -14.38 16.65 5.10
CA PRO A 79 -13.16 17.44 4.97
C PRO A 79 -12.36 17.52 6.28
N ASP A 80 -13.01 17.25 7.41
CA ASP A 80 -12.38 17.26 8.74
C ASP A 80 -11.70 15.94 9.10
N LEU A 81 -11.80 14.90 8.24
CA LEU A 81 -11.11 13.64 8.47
C LEU A 81 -9.61 13.80 8.24
N GLU A 82 -8.84 13.72 9.32
CA GLU A 82 -7.39 13.85 9.28
C GLU A 82 -6.74 12.55 9.77
N LEU A 83 -6.01 11.87 8.89
CA LEU A 83 -5.37 10.59 9.17
C LEU A 83 -3.89 10.75 9.57
N TYR A 84 -3.32 11.95 9.39
CA TYR A 84 -1.95 12.30 9.76
C TYR A 84 -1.89 13.63 10.55
N PRO A 85 -2.64 13.74 11.68
CA PRO A 85 -2.77 15.00 12.42
C PRO A 85 -1.45 15.40 13.08
N GLN A 86 -1.16 16.71 13.10
CA GLN A 86 0.11 17.28 13.56
C GLN A 86 0.58 16.75 14.93
N HIS A 87 -0.33 16.57 15.87
CA HIS A 87 0.01 16.12 17.23
C HIS A 87 0.37 14.63 17.34
N LEU A 88 0.13 13.82 16.29
CA LEU A 88 0.49 12.40 16.24
C LEU A 88 1.56 12.07 15.20
N GLN A 89 2.02 13.03 14.38
CA GLN A 89 2.93 12.76 13.25
C GLN A 89 4.16 11.95 13.64
N THR A 90 4.86 12.37 14.70
CA THR A 90 6.04 11.63 15.20
C THR A 90 5.72 10.19 15.56
N GLN A 91 4.62 9.96 16.28
CA GLN A 91 4.21 8.62 16.67
C GLN A 91 3.77 7.79 15.45
N ILE A 92 3.08 8.40 14.49
CA ILE A 92 2.66 7.74 13.25
C ILE A 92 3.87 7.33 12.41
N ASP A 93 4.86 8.22 12.25
CA ASP A 93 6.05 7.91 11.46
C ASP A 93 6.89 6.82 12.11
N GLU A 94 7.07 6.86 13.43
CA GLU A 94 7.72 5.78 14.19
C GLU A 94 6.98 4.44 14.03
N VAL A 95 5.65 4.45 14.12
CA VAL A 95 4.84 3.23 13.92
C VAL A 95 4.95 2.71 12.51
N ASN A 96 4.80 3.59 11.52
CA ASN A 96 4.90 3.25 10.11
C ASN A 96 6.24 2.63 9.75
N GLU A 97 7.35 3.08 10.34
CA GLU A 97 8.68 2.55 10.08
C GLU A 97 8.77 1.06 10.47
N TRP A 98 8.43 0.73 11.73
CA TRP A 98 8.54 -0.66 12.17
C TRP A 98 7.42 -1.55 11.63
N VAL A 99 6.21 -1.02 11.40
CA VAL A 99 5.13 -1.76 10.72
C VAL A 99 5.55 -2.08 9.29
N TYR A 100 6.14 -1.13 8.56
CA TYR A 100 6.59 -1.37 7.21
C TYR A 100 7.71 -2.42 7.16
N ASP A 101 8.81 -2.22 7.89
CA ASP A 101 9.93 -3.17 7.85
C ASP A 101 9.49 -4.55 8.35
N LYS A 102 8.90 -4.62 9.55
CA LYS A 102 8.71 -5.90 10.26
C LYS A 102 7.42 -6.63 9.91
N ILE A 103 6.39 -5.92 9.45
CA ILE A 103 5.08 -6.52 9.14
C ILE A 103 4.83 -6.48 7.64
N ASN A 104 4.66 -5.29 7.04
CA ASN A 104 4.26 -5.17 5.63
C ASN A 104 5.29 -5.81 4.70
N TYR A 105 6.58 -5.52 4.88
CA TYR A 105 7.68 -6.15 4.15
C TYR A 105 8.14 -7.46 4.80
N GLY A 106 7.93 -7.61 6.12
CA GLY A 106 8.29 -8.81 6.87
C GLY A 106 7.62 -10.09 6.35
N VAL A 107 6.33 -10.03 5.99
CA VAL A 107 5.64 -11.18 5.39
C VAL A 107 6.24 -11.60 4.05
N TYR A 108 6.68 -10.64 3.22
CA TYR A 108 7.40 -10.94 1.97
C TYR A 108 8.79 -11.51 2.23
N ARG A 109 9.51 -11.02 3.24
CA ARG A 109 10.81 -11.59 3.65
C ARG A 109 10.66 -13.06 4.05
N CYS A 110 9.61 -13.40 4.80
CA CYS A 110 9.29 -14.79 5.13
C CYS A 110 8.99 -15.60 3.85
N GLY A 111 8.08 -15.11 3.01
CA GLY A 111 7.62 -15.84 1.81
C GLY A 111 8.67 -16.02 0.71
N PHE A 112 9.66 -15.13 0.62
CA PHE A 112 10.73 -15.18 -0.38
C PHE A 112 12.05 -15.76 0.12
N ALA A 113 12.15 -16.11 1.41
CA ALA A 113 13.33 -16.76 1.95
C ALA A 113 13.56 -18.11 1.27
N LYS A 114 14.75 -18.31 0.70
CA LYS A 114 15.15 -19.56 0.03
C LYS A 114 15.88 -20.55 0.93
N LYS A 115 16.13 -20.17 2.19
CA LYS A 115 16.89 -20.92 3.19
C LYS A 115 16.20 -20.80 4.54
N GLN A 116 16.38 -21.82 5.38
CA GLN A 116 15.74 -21.90 6.70
C GLN A 116 16.17 -20.76 7.63
N GLU A 117 17.46 -20.49 7.75
CA GLU A 117 17.97 -19.48 8.68
C GLU A 117 17.44 -18.06 8.41
N PRO A 118 17.45 -17.52 7.16
CA PRO A 118 16.78 -16.25 6.85
C PRO A 118 15.26 -16.26 7.06
N TYR A 119 14.61 -17.42 6.89
CA TYR A 119 13.19 -17.56 7.18
C TYR A 119 12.93 -17.45 8.68
N ASP A 120 13.70 -18.16 9.50
CA ASP A 120 13.58 -18.18 10.96
C ASP A 120 13.77 -16.76 11.53
N GLU A 121 14.79 -16.03 11.05
CA GLU A 121 15.02 -14.65 11.46
C GLU A 121 13.87 -13.72 11.05
N ALA A 122 13.34 -13.89 9.83
CA ALA A 122 12.24 -13.07 9.33
C ALA A 122 10.93 -13.33 10.09
N VAL A 123 10.62 -14.59 10.38
CA VAL A 123 9.39 -14.96 11.09
C VAL A 123 9.45 -14.56 12.56
N GLU A 124 10.61 -14.68 13.21
CA GLU A 124 10.80 -14.20 14.59
C GLU A 124 10.55 -12.68 14.69
N LYS A 125 11.13 -11.90 13.77
CA LYS A 125 10.91 -10.44 13.69
C LYS A 125 9.46 -10.07 13.43
N LEU A 126 8.78 -10.81 12.55
CA LEU A 126 7.37 -10.61 12.24
C LEU A 126 6.48 -10.92 13.45
N CYS A 127 6.66 -12.08 14.08
CA CYS A 127 5.89 -12.47 15.27
C CYS A 127 6.10 -11.48 16.42
N GLY A 128 7.35 -11.10 16.72
CA GLY A 128 7.61 -10.10 17.76
C GLY A 128 7.01 -8.72 17.47
N ALA A 129 6.86 -8.35 16.20
CA ALA A 129 6.16 -7.11 15.82
C ALA A 129 4.64 -7.23 15.97
N LEU A 130 4.06 -8.40 15.68
CA LEU A 130 2.64 -8.68 15.91
C LEU A 130 2.31 -8.72 17.41
N ASP A 131 3.18 -9.32 18.23
CA ASP A 131 3.03 -9.31 19.69
C ASP A 131 3.06 -7.86 20.23
N LYS A 132 3.96 -7.02 19.70
CA LYS A 132 3.98 -5.58 20.01
C LYS A 132 2.67 -4.88 19.61
N CYS A 133 2.10 -5.20 18.45
CA CYS A 133 0.78 -4.69 18.06
C CYS A 133 -0.29 -5.09 19.09
N GLU A 134 -0.33 -6.36 19.48
CA GLU A 134 -1.30 -6.90 20.43
C GLU A 134 -1.19 -6.22 21.80
N GLU A 135 0.03 -6.02 22.31
CA GLU A 135 0.28 -5.33 23.58
C GLU A 135 -0.24 -3.88 23.58
N ILE A 136 -0.18 -3.20 22.43
CA ILE A 136 -0.71 -1.85 22.25
C ILE A 136 -2.24 -1.93 22.14
N LEU A 137 -2.76 -2.73 21.21
CA LEU A 137 -4.18 -2.76 20.84
C LEU A 137 -5.08 -3.38 21.92
N THR A 138 -4.51 -4.14 22.86
CA THR A 138 -5.23 -4.57 24.07
C THR A 138 -5.56 -3.39 24.99
N LYS A 139 -4.78 -2.31 24.95
CA LYS A 139 -4.91 -1.14 25.85
C LYS A 139 -5.66 0.03 25.21
N GLN A 140 -5.69 0.08 23.89
CA GLN A 140 -6.28 1.18 23.12
C GLN A 140 -6.81 0.69 21.78
N ARG A 141 -7.75 1.44 21.19
CA ARG A 141 -8.45 0.99 19.98
C ARG A 141 -7.60 1.03 18.71
N PHE A 142 -6.65 1.96 18.61
CA PHE A 142 -5.86 2.22 17.41
C PHE A 142 -4.37 2.25 17.75
N ILE A 143 -3.50 1.97 16.78
CA ILE A 143 -2.06 1.75 17.01
C ILE A 143 -1.34 3.02 17.52
N CYS A 144 -1.85 4.21 17.16
CA CYS A 144 -1.32 5.50 17.57
C CYS A 144 -2.18 6.22 18.64
N GLY A 145 -3.18 5.56 19.23
CA GLY A 145 -3.94 6.11 20.37
C GLY A 145 -5.45 5.90 20.25
N GLY A 146 -6.20 6.97 20.48
CA GLY A 146 -7.67 6.96 20.52
C GLY A 146 -8.37 7.24 19.19
N ALA A 147 -7.63 7.65 18.16
CA ALA A 147 -8.16 8.00 16.84
C ALA A 147 -7.53 7.11 15.75
N LEU A 148 -8.29 6.86 14.69
CA LEU A 148 -7.81 6.16 13.49
C LEU A 148 -6.81 7.05 12.75
N THR A 149 -5.69 6.46 12.32
CA THR A 149 -4.62 7.15 11.58
C THR A 149 -4.22 6.35 10.33
N GLU A 150 -3.35 6.93 9.49
CA GLU A 150 -2.76 6.21 8.36
C GLU A 150 -1.97 4.96 8.79
N ALA A 151 -1.41 4.94 10.02
CA ALA A 151 -0.69 3.79 10.55
C ALA A 151 -1.59 2.56 10.74
N ASP A 152 -2.82 2.78 11.20
CA ASP A 152 -3.83 1.73 11.32
C ASP A 152 -4.20 1.14 9.96
N ILE A 153 -4.38 2.00 8.95
CA ILE A 153 -4.71 1.57 7.58
C ILE A 153 -3.57 0.74 6.99
N ARG A 154 -2.33 1.21 7.14
CA ARG A 154 -1.13 0.51 6.66
C ARG A 154 -0.89 -0.83 7.37
N LEU A 155 -1.23 -0.93 8.65
CA LEU A 155 -1.22 -2.20 9.37
C LEU A 155 -2.33 -3.13 8.87
N PHE A 156 -3.57 -2.62 8.78
CA PHE A 156 -4.76 -3.38 8.44
C PHE A 156 -4.64 -4.12 7.11
N VAL A 157 -4.11 -3.47 6.07
CA VAL A 157 -3.99 -4.09 4.73
C VAL A 157 -3.12 -5.35 4.72
N THR A 158 -2.16 -5.49 5.63
CA THR A 158 -1.42 -6.76 5.80
C THR A 158 -2.20 -7.74 6.66
N LEU A 159 -2.79 -7.29 7.77
CA LEU A 159 -3.51 -8.17 8.69
C LEU A 159 -4.70 -8.87 8.03
N ILE A 160 -5.50 -8.16 7.23
CA ILE A 160 -6.68 -8.72 6.57
C ILE A 160 -6.34 -9.86 5.59
N ARG A 161 -5.11 -9.89 5.08
CA ARG A 161 -4.62 -10.93 4.16
C ARG A 161 -3.82 -12.02 4.87
N PHE A 162 -3.56 -11.86 6.16
CA PHE A 162 -2.57 -12.66 6.87
C PHE A 162 -2.99 -14.12 6.94
N ASP A 163 -4.22 -14.39 7.36
CA ASP A 163 -4.75 -15.75 7.51
C ASP A 163 -5.09 -16.41 6.16
N GLU A 164 -5.66 -15.64 5.23
CA GLU A 164 -6.09 -16.14 3.91
C GLU A 164 -4.92 -16.59 3.02
N VAL A 165 -3.74 -16.04 3.23
CA VAL A 165 -2.55 -16.32 2.39
C VAL A 165 -1.55 -17.25 3.10
N ARG A 166 -1.65 -17.43 4.42
CA ARG A 166 -0.81 -18.37 5.18
C ARG A 166 -1.38 -19.79 5.30
N SER A 167 -2.59 -20.07 4.79
CA SER A 167 -3.19 -21.41 4.76
C SER A 167 -2.64 -22.31 3.66
#